data_AF-A0A965PLW1-F1
#
_entry.id   AF-A0A965PLW1-F1
#
_cell.length_a   1.000
_cell.length_b   1.000
_cell.length_c   1.000
_cell.angle_alpha   90.00
_cell.angle_beta   90.00
_cell.angle_gamma   90.00
#
_symmetry.space_group_name_H-M   'P 1'
#
loop_
_entity.id
_entity.type
_entity.pdbx_description
1 polymer ?
#
loop_
_entity_poly.entity_id
_entity_poly.type
_entity_poly.pdbx_seq_one_letter_code
_entity_poly.pdbx_strand_id
1 'polypeptide(L)' 'MTFNNYQTNASRTAFYPRKFKNQGLYYTTLGLVGEAGEIANKVKKIMRDNDGKLTKEAKADIYAELGDVL' A
#
# COMPACT_ATOMS: atom_id res chain seq x y z
N MET A 1 -17.08 -6.23 0.19
CA MET A 1 -16.63 -6.41 -1.21
C MET A 1 -15.74 -7.65 -1.27
N THR A 2 -15.86 -8.50 -2.28
CA THR A 2 -14.93 -9.63 -2.48
C THR A 2 -13.67 -9.15 -3.22
N PHE A 3 -12.55 -9.89 -3.15
CA PHE A 3 -11.35 -9.53 -3.91
C PHE A 3 -11.58 -9.45 -5.42
N ASN A 4 -12.42 -10.33 -5.97
CA ASN A 4 -12.78 -10.27 -7.39
C ASN A 4 -13.53 -8.98 -7.75
N ASN A 5 -14.46 -8.53 -6.89
CA ASN A 5 -15.16 -7.27 -7.09
C ASN A 5 -14.20 -6.07 -6.98
N TYR A 6 -13.27 -6.12 -6.02
CA TYR A 6 -12.24 -5.09 -5.87
C TYR A 6 -11.37 -4.98 -7.12
N GLN A 7 -10.77 -6.09 -7.59
CA GLN A 7 -9.96 -6.11 -8.80
C GLN A 7 -10.72 -5.57 -10.02
N THR A 8 -11.99 -5.98 -10.18
CA THR A 8 -12.86 -5.49 -11.27
C THR A 8 -13.09 -3.98 -11.19
N ASN A 9 -13.23 -3.43 -9.99
CA ASN A 9 -13.42 -1.99 -9.80
C ASN A 9 -12.10 -1.22 -9.98
N ALA A 10 -11.00 -1.69 -9.41
CA ALA A 10 -9.68 -1.08 -9.53
C ALA A 10 -9.19 -1.04 -10.99
N SER A 11 -9.46 -2.09 -11.79
CA SER A 11 -9.09 -2.11 -13.20
C SER A 11 -9.81 -1.06 -14.04
N ARG A 12 -10.96 -0.52 -13.58
CA ARG A 12 -11.71 0.53 -14.29
C ARG A 12 -11.07 1.90 -14.15
N THR A 13 -10.31 2.12 -13.08
CA THR A 13 -9.64 3.39 -12.79
C THR A 13 -8.14 3.34 -13.15
N ALA A 14 -7.59 2.13 -13.32
CA ALA A 14 -6.18 1.95 -13.68
C ALA A 14 -5.87 2.48 -15.08
N PHE A 15 -4.96 3.46 -15.15
CA PHE A 15 -4.45 4.03 -16.41
C PHE A 15 -2.94 3.79 -16.53
N TYR A 16 -2.52 3.17 -17.63
CA TYR A 16 -1.10 2.91 -17.91
C TYR A 16 -0.71 3.56 -19.25
N PRO A 17 0.37 4.36 -19.31
CA PRO A 17 0.79 5.08 -20.53
C PRO A 17 1.21 4.20 -21.73
N ARG A 18 1.29 2.86 -21.59
CA ARG A 18 1.66 1.85 -22.61
C ARG A 18 2.87 2.22 -23.49
N LYS A 19 3.85 2.93 -22.94
CA LYS A 19 5.05 3.40 -23.67
C LYS A 19 6.01 2.26 -24.02
N PHE A 20 6.00 1.18 -23.26
CA PHE A 20 6.86 0.01 -23.47
C PHE A 20 6.21 -1.28 -22.96
N LYS A 21 6.72 -2.43 -23.42
CA LYS A 21 6.23 -3.76 -23.04
C LYS A 21 6.31 -3.93 -21.52
N ASN A 22 5.26 -4.51 -20.93
CA ASN A 22 5.15 -4.78 -19.49
C ASN A 22 5.15 -3.54 -18.57
N GLN A 23 4.96 -2.31 -19.09
CA GLN A 23 4.96 -1.09 -18.25
C GLN A 23 4.04 -1.18 -17.02
N GLY A 24 2.84 -1.75 -17.18
CA GLY A 24 1.89 -1.91 -16.08
C GLY A 24 2.43 -2.80 -14.95
N LEU A 25 3.15 -3.86 -15.29
CA LEU A 25 3.78 -4.76 -14.30
C LEU A 25 4.82 -4.00 -13.47
N TYR A 26 5.71 -3.25 -14.12
CA TYR A 26 6.74 -2.50 -13.39
C TYR A 26 6.12 -1.38 -12.56
N TYR A 27 5.17 -0.64 -13.11
CA TYR A 27 4.52 0.47 -12.43
C TYR A 27 3.78 0.01 -11.17
N THR A 28 2.97 -1.05 -11.29
CA THR A 28 2.22 -1.62 -10.15
C THR A 28 3.13 -2.26 -9.11
N THR A 29 4.20 -2.94 -9.54
CA THR A 29 5.18 -3.53 -8.60
C THR A 29 5.90 -2.46 -7.80
N LEU A 30 6.35 -1.39 -8.48
CA LEU A 30 7.03 -0.27 -7.80
C LEU A 30 6.09 0.49 -6.88
N GLY A 31 4.82 0.70 -7.29
CA GLY A 31 3.78 1.28 -6.44
C GLY A 31 3.56 0.44 -5.18
N LEU A 32 3.29 -0.86 -5.35
CA LEU A 32 3.10 -1.80 -4.24
C LEU A 32 4.26 -1.78 -3.23
N VAL A 33 5.50 -1.76 -3.72
CA VAL A 33 6.69 -1.70 -2.85
C VAL A 33 6.80 -0.35 -2.13
N GLY A 34 6.43 0.75 -2.79
CA GLY A 34 6.36 2.08 -2.18
C GLY A 34 5.43 2.09 -0.97
N GLU A 35 4.19 1.67 -1.17
CA GLU A 35 3.15 1.64 -0.13
C GLU A 35 3.50 0.65 1.00
N ALA A 36 4.04 -0.53 0.67
CA ALA A 36 4.57 -1.46 1.67
C ALA A 36 5.72 -0.83 2.49
N GLY A 37 6.55 0.01 1.85
CA GLY A 37 7.58 0.79 2.50
C GLY A 37 7.02 1.85 3.47
N GLU A 38 5.86 2.42 3.18
CA GLU A 38 5.16 3.33 4.09
C GLU A 38 4.72 2.62 5.36
N ILE A 39 4.11 1.44 5.23
CA ILE A 39 3.78 0.58 6.39
C ILE A 39 5.04 0.26 7.19
N ALA A 40 6.12 -0.17 6.54
CA ALA A 40 7.38 -0.47 7.22
C ALA A 40 7.93 0.75 7.97
N ASN A 41 7.78 1.96 7.40
CA ASN A 41 8.15 3.21 8.05
C ASN A 41 7.27 3.53 9.27
N LYS A 42 5.98 3.19 9.28
CA LYS A 42 5.13 3.33 10.48
C LYS A 42 5.55 2.33 11.56
N VAL A 43 5.76 1.06 11.19
CA VAL A 43 6.15 0.00 12.13
C VAL A 43 7.49 0.29 12.80
N LYS A 44 8.50 0.75 12.06
CA LYS A 44 9.79 1.11 12.68
C LYS A 44 9.68 2.29 13.66
N LYS A 45 8.75 3.23 13.43
CA LYS A 45 8.49 4.34 14.35
C LYS A 45 7.86 3.86 15.66
N ILE A 46 7.04 2.82 15.64
CA ILE A 46 6.52 2.20 16.87
C ILE A 46 7.67 1.69 17.74
N MET A 47 8.64 1.00 17.12
CA MET A 47 9.83 0.52 17.85
C MET A 47 10.67 1.68 18.39
N ARG A 48 10.84 2.76 17.60
CA ARG A 48 11.69 3.91 17.95
C ARG A 48 11.07 4.85 18.98
N ASP A 49 9.80 5.20 18.81
CA ASP A 49 9.15 6.33 19.50
C ASP A 49 8.20 5.87 20.62
N ASN A 50 7.61 4.68 20.48
CA ASN A 50 6.60 4.17 21.42
C ASN A 50 7.11 3.01 22.27
N ASP A 51 8.42 2.77 22.33
CA ASP A 51 9.02 1.65 23.08
C ASP A 51 8.39 0.29 22.68
N GLY A 52 8.12 0.13 21.39
CA GLY A 52 7.47 -1.07 20.84
C GLY A 52 5.97 -1.18 21.13
N LYS A 53 5.34 -0.20 21.81
CA LYS A 53 3.92 -0.24 22.16
C LYS A 53 3.05 0.22 21.01
N LEU A 54 2.09 -0.64 20.63
CA LEU A 54 1.08 -0.30 19.64
C LEU A 54 0.00 0.59 20.24
N THR A 55 0.23 1.91 20.22
CA THR A 55 -0.77 2.91 20.66
C THR A 55 -1.94 2.98 19.68
N LYS A 56 -3.03 3.65 20.08
CA LYS A 56 -4.19 3.84 19.21
C LYS A 56 -3.84 4.63 17.95
N GLU A 57 -3.00 5.64 18.11
CA GLU A 57 -2.54 6.52 17.04
C GLU A 57 -1.66 5.75 16.06
N ALA A 58 -0.66 5.00 16.56
CA ALA A 58 0.20 4.18 15.71
C ALA A 58 -0.59 3.09 14.96
N LYS A 59 -1.62 2.54 15.60
CA LYS A 59 -2.51 1.57 14.97
C LYS A 59 -3.34 2.21 13.86
N ALA A 60 -3.88 3.41 14.09
CA ALA A 60 -4.62 4.17 13.09
C ALA A 60 -3.74 4.55 11.89
N ASP A 61 -2.50 4.96 12.15
CA ASP A 61 -1.51 5.24 11.13
C ASP A 61 -1.22 4.04 10.22
N ILE A 62 -1.09 2.83 10.78
CA ILE A 62 -0.93 1.61 9.96
C ILE A 62 -2.20 1.32 9.16
N TYR A 63 -3.38 1.44 9.78
CA TYR A 63 -4.65 1.18 9.09
C TYR A 63 -4.88 2.09 7.89
N ALA A 64 -4.39 3.34 7.94
CA ALA A 64 -4.49 4.27 6.83
C ALA A 64 -3.79 3.73 5.57
N GLU A 65 -2.61 3.12 5.72
CA GLU A 65 -1.79 2.63 4.59
C GLU A 65 -2.19 1.22 4.11
N LEU A 66 -2.93 0.43 4.92
CA LEU A 66 -3.29 -0.94 4.56
C LEU A 66 -4.15 -1.03 3.29
N GLY A 67 -4.91 0.03 3.00
CA GLY A 67 -5.73 0.11 1.79
C GLY A 67 -4.89 0.24 0.52
N ASP A 68 -3.74 0.91 0.60
CA ASP A 68 -2.90 1.21 -0.55
C ASP A 68 -2.04 0.01 -1.01
N VAL A 69 -1.89 -0.99 -0.14
CA VAL A 69 -1.20 -2.26 -0.43
C VAL A 69 -2.15 -3.35 -0.95
N LEU A 70 -3.47 -3.12 -0.90
CA LEU A 70 -4.51 -4.12 -1.19
C LEU A 70 -4.93 -4.17 -2.67
#